data_AF-A0A915KE74-F1
#
_entry.id   AF-A0A915KE74-F1
#
_cell.length_a   1.000
_cell.length_b   1.000
_cell.length_c   1.000
_cell.angle_alpha   90.00
_cell.angle_beta   90.00
_cell.angle_gamma   90.00
#
_symmetry.space_group_name_H-M   'P 1'
#
loop_
_entity.id
_entity.type
_entity.pdbx_description
1 polymer ?
#
loop_
_entity_poly.entity_id
_entity_poly.type
_entity_poly.pdbx_seq_one_letter_code
_entity_poly.pdbx_strand_id
1 'polypeptide(L)'
;KKIRFGFLEQPLSRLCFKYAWFVADHPWPFILVPILITICCGYGYLNKYDVDDINKYYVPMDAQGLTERAVITELFPPLNGTYVPSRSINEDGQVVIIVTAQDEGNILSMRSLVAENMKGVNGSSEEKSSKFPPQKWEKLYKKRCFWSKDA
;
A
#
# COMPACT_ATOMS: atom_id res chain seq x y z
N LYS A 1 31.40 4.62 -35.83
CA LYS A 1 32.65 5.21 -35.28
C LYS A 1 33.19 4.25 -34.22
N LYS A 2 34.27 3.50 -34.51
CA LYS A 2 34.79 2.42 -33.62
C LYS A 2 35.86 3.03 -32.71
N ILE A 3 35.55 3.23 -31.42
CA ILE A 3 36.50 3.80 -30.45
C ILE A 3 37.55 2.72 -30.15
N ARG A 4 38.81 2.94 -30.53
CA ARG A 4 39.89 1.96 -30.30
C ARG A 4 40.51 2.20 -28.91
N PHE A 5 40.22 1.31 -27.95
CA PHE A 5 40.79 1.31 -26.60
C PHE A 5 42.17 0.62 -26.52
N GLY A 6 43.02 0.78 -27.54
CA GLY A 6 44.22 -0.05 -27.72
C GLY A 6 45.22 0.00 -26.54
N PHE A 7 45.21 1.08 -25.75
CA PHE A 7 46.06 1.18 -24.55
C PHE A 7 45.45 0.55 -23.29
N LEU A 8 44.11 0.50 -23.19
CA LEU A 8 43.40 -0.06 -22.02
C LEU A 8 43.17 -1.58 -22.17
N GLU A 9 43.13 -2.07 -23.40
CA GLU A 9 42.84 -3.46 -23.75
C GLU A 9 43.96 -4.42 -23.27
N GLN A 10 45.22 -4.00 -23.37
CA GLN A 10 46.36 -4.80 -22.91
C GLN A 10 46.45 -4.95 -21.38
N PRO A 11 46.35 -3.89 -20.56
CA PRO A 11 46.35 -4.04 -19.11
C PRO A 11 45.10 -4.77 -18.61
N LEU A 12 43.93 -4.51 -19.19
CA LEU A 12 42.69 -5.18 -18.78
C LEU A 12 42.74 -6.68 -19.08
N SER A 13 43.20 -7.08 -20.27
CA SER A 13 43.33 -8.51 -20.60
C SER A 13 44.31 -9.24 -19.67
N ARG A 14 45.44 -8.61 -19.31
CA ARG A 14 46.39 -9.17 -18.33
C ARG A 14 45.80 -9.28 -16.93
N LEU A 15 45.00 -8.29 -16.50
CA LEU A 15 44.33 -8.32 -15.20
C LEU A 15 43.27 -9.41 -15.15
N CYS A 16 42.41 -9.51 -16.17
CA CYS A 16 41.42 -10.56 -16.29
C CYS A 16 42.07 -11.94 -16.34
N PHE A 17 43.19 -12.10 -17.06
CA PHE A 17 43.91 -13.36 -17.13
C PHE A 17 44.51 -13.77 -15.78
N LYS A 18 45.18 -12.85 -15.08
CA LYS A 18 45.72 -13.11 -13.73
C LYS A 18 44.61 -13.44 -12.72
N TYR A 19 43.50 -12.71 -12.77
CA TYR A 19 42.35 -12.95 -11.92
C TYR A 19 41.70 -14.31 -12.22
N ALA A 20 41.45 -14.64 -13.48
CA ALA A 20 40.88 -15.92 -13.89
C ALA A 20 41.80 -17.09 -13.52
N TRP A 21 43.11 -16.93 -13.67
CA TRP A 21 44.09 -17.94 -13.26
C TRP A 21 44.06 -18.19 -11.75
N PHE A 22 43.98 -17.12 -10.94
CA PHE A 22 43.85 -17.22 -9.49
C PHE A 22 42.52 -17.89 -9.06
N VAL A 23 41.42 -17.58 -9.74
CA VAL A 23 40.12 -18.22 -9.49
C VAL A 23 40.14 -19.71 -9.88
N ALA A 24 40.85 -20.07 -10.95
CA ALA A 24 40.99 -21.45 -11.39
C ALA A 24 41.82 -22.31 -10.43
N ASP A 25 42.85 -21.74 -9.79
CA ASP A 25 43.70 -22.45 -8.83
C ASP A 25 42.98 -22.72 -7.49
N HIS A 26 42.01 -21.87 -7.12
CA HIS A 26 41.25 -21.97 -5.88
C HIS A 26 39.73 -21.85 -6.11
N PRO A 27 39.06 -22.90 -6.64
CA PRO A 27 37.64 -22.84 -6.98
C PRO A 27 36.72 -22.79 -5.75
N TRP A 28 37.11 -23.42 -4.64
CA TRP A 28 36.32 -23.52 -3.41
C TRP A 28 35.98 -22.17 -2.72
N PRO A 29 36.96 -21.29 -2.42
CA PRO A 29 36.65 -19.99 -1.81
C PRO A 29 35.79 -19.13 -2.73
N PHE A 30 35.94 -19.26 -4.05
CA PHE A 30 35.16 -18.50 -5.01
C PHE A 30 33.68 -18.91 -5.06
N ILE A 31 33.34 -20.13 -4.66
CA ILE A 31 31.95 -20.59 -4.53
C ILE A 31 31.39 -20.24 -3.15
N LEU A 32 32.17 -20.45 -2.09
CA LEU A 32 31.72 -20.20 -0.71
C LEU A 32 31.47 -18.72 -0.43
N VAL A 33 32.35 -17.82 -0.88
CA VAL A 33 32.23 -16.38 -0.64
C VAL A 33 30.92 -15.78 -1.17
N PRO A 34 30.54 -15.95 -2.45
CA PRO A 34 29.26 -15.41 -2.94
C PRO A 34 28.07 -16.06 -2.26
N ILE A 35 28.12 -17.36 -1.91
CA ILE A 35 27.05 -18.03 -1.16
C ILE A 35 26.88 -17.40 0.23
N LEU A 36 27.97 -17.13 0.95
CA LEU A 36 27.89 -16.46 2.24
C LEU A 36 27.36 -15.03 2.09
N ILE A 37 27.80 -14.30 1.06
CA ILE A 37 27.30 -12.95 0.79
C ILE A 37 25.80 -12.96 0.45
N THR A 38 25.32 -13.91 -0.35
CA THR A 38 23.89 -14.01 -0.68
C THR A 38 23.05 -14.39 0.53
N ILE A 39 23.53 -15.29 1.40
CA ILE A 39 22.82 -15.63 2.65
C ILE A 39 22.79 -14.42 3.59
N CYS A 40 23.91 -13.72 3.79
CA CYS A 40 23.96 -12.51 4.61
C CYS A 40 23.04 -11.41 4.08
N CYS A 41 23.04 -11.18 2.75
CA CYS A 41 22.18 -10.19 2.12
C CYS A 41 20.70 -10.60 2.15
N GLY A 42 20.41 -11.89 1.94
CA GLY A 42 19.07 -12.47 2.05
C GLY A 42 18.49 -12.37 3.46
N TYR A 43 19.32 -12.56 4.50
CA TYR A 43 18.91 -12.34 5.88
C TYR A 43 18.49 -10.88 6.12
N GLY A 44 19.19 -9.91 5.52
CA GLY A 44 18.80 -8.50 5.57
C GLY A 44 17.42 -8.21 4.95
N TYR A 45 16.99 -9.01 3.97
CA TYR A 45 15.66 -8.88 3.37
C TYR A 45 14.53 -9.29 4.32
N LEU A 46 14.78 -10.22 5.24
CA LEU A 46 13.78 -10.66 6.23
C LEU A 46 13.40 -9.56 7.23
N ASN A 47 14.26 -8.56 7.42
CA ASN A 47 14.00 -7.43 8.32
C ASN A 47 13.35 -6.22 7.61
N LYS A 48 12.73 -6.44 6.45
CA LYS A 48 11.94 -5.39 5.79
C LYS A 48 10.60 -5.26 6.49
N TYR A 49 10.31 -4.04 6.94
CA TYR A 49 8.97 -3.66 7.40
C TYR A 49 8.17 -3.18 6.20
N ASP A 50 7.02 -3.82 5.95
CA ASP A 50 6.05 -3.33 4.99
C ASP A 50 5.42 -2.05 5.54
N VAL A 51 5.58 -0.95 4.80
CA VAL A 51 4.99 0.34 5.16
C VAL A 51 3.80 0.58 4.25
N ASP A 52 2.64 0.06 4.65
CA ASP A 52 1.38 0.16 3.90
C ASP A 52 0.66 1.52 4.11
N ASP A 53 1.42 2.63 4.07
CA ASP A 53 0.82 3.97 4.10
C ASP A 53 0.86 4.59 2.71
N ILE A 54 -0.32 4.85 2.14
CA ILE A 54 -0.52 5.52 0.84
C ILE A 54 0.25 6.84 0.81
N ASN A 55 0.24 7.61 1.91
CA ASN A 55 0.88 8.92 1.96
C ASN A 55 2.39 8.83 1.72
N LYS A 56 3.02 7.73 2.14
CA LYS A 56 4.47 7.51 1.97
C LYS A 56 4.88 7.24 0.52
N TYR A 57 3.97 6.75 -0.32
CA TYR A 57 4.26 6.49 -1.74
C TYR A 57 4.09 7.71 -2.63
N TYR A 58 3.19 8.62 -2.27
CA TYR A 58 2.81 9.76 -3.12
C TYR A 58 3.34 11.11 -2.66
N VAL A 59 3.78 11.22 -1.41
CA VAL A 59 4.26 12.49 -0.83
C VAL A 59 5.79 12.46 -0.71
N PRO A 60 6.52 13.50 -1.14
CA PRO A 60 7.96 13.55 -0.94
C PRO A 60 8.32 13.57 0.55
N MET A 61 9.47 12.99 0.92
CA MET A 61 9.87 12.77 2.31
C MET A 61 9.98 14.05 3.15
N ASP A 62 10.20 15.21 2.51
CA ASP A 62 10.34 16.53 3.15
C ASP A 62 9.19 17.47 2.77
N ALA A 63 7.97 16.93 2.64
CA ALA A 63 6.80 17.75 2.40
C ALA A 63 6.40 18.52 3.67
N GLN A 64 6.21 19.83 3.55
CA GLN A 64 5.65 20.68 4.61
C GLN A 64 4.27 20.16 5.08
N GLY A 65 3.47 19.59 4.18
CA GLY A 65 2.19 18.97 4.56
C GLY A 65 2.34 17.76 5.50
N LEU A 66 3.47 17.03 5.46
CA LEU A 66 3.73 15.92 6.38
C LEU A 66 4.09 16.44 7.78
N THR A 67 4.87 17.53 7.87
CA THR A 67 5.23 18.13 9.16
C THR A 67 4.02 18.77 9.83
N GLU A 68 3.19 19.49 9.08
CA GLU A 68 1.91 20.01 9.57
C GLU A 68 1.00 18.88 10.05
N ARG A 69 0.86 17.81 9.27
CA ARG A 69 0.05 16.66 9.64
C ARG A 69 0.57 15.94 10.88
N ALA A 70 1.89 15.82 11.04
CA ALA A 70 2.51 15.24 12.23
C ALA A 70 2.18 16.05 13.49
N VAL A 71 2.32 17.38 13.42
CA VAL A 71 1.95 18.30 14.51
C VAL A 71 0.46 18.14 14.86
N ILE A 72 -0.44 18.14 13.87
CA ILE A 72 -1.87 18.04 14.18
C ILE A 72 -2.24 16.66 14.76
N THR A 73 -1.57 15.59 14.30
CA THR A 73 -1.77 14.24 14.83
C THR A 73 -1.28 14.13 16.29
N GLU A 74 -0.21 14.85 16.65
CA GLU A 74 0.29 14.93 18.02
C GLU A 74 -0.65 15.73 18.93
N LEU A 75 -1.18 16.87 18.46
CA LEU A 75 -2.13 17.69 19.22
C LEU A 75 -3.50 17.04 19.37
N PHE A 76 -3.97 16.32 18.34
CA PHE A 76 -5.28 15.68 18.31
C PHE A 76 -5.14 14.20 17.90
N PRO A 77 -4.74 13.32 18.84
CA PRO A 77 -4.59 11.91 18.53
C PRO A 77 -5.94 11.30 18.14
N PRO A 78 -5.99 10.41 17.13
CA PRO A 78 -7.21 9.71 16.77
C PRO A 78 -7.59 8.72 17.89
N LEU A 79 -8.63 9.04 18.67
CA LEU A 79 -9.17 8.11 19.65
C LEU A 79 -9.94 6.99 18.94
N ASN A 80 -9.69 5.74 19.34
CA ASN A 80 -10.36 4.57 18.80
C ASN A 80 -11.89 4.67 18.96
N GLY A 81 -12.60 4.84 17.85
CA GLY A 81 -14.06 4.82 17.80
C GLY A 81 -14.75 6.19 17.82
N THR A 82 -14.01 7.30 17.89
CA THR A 82 -14.56 8.66 17.78
C THR A 82 -14.05 9.33 16.52
N TYR A 83 -14.71 9.07 15.39
CA TYR A 83 -14.47 9.79 14.15
C TYR A 83 -15.25 11.11 14.18
N VAL A 84 -14.56 12.25 14.11
CA VAL A 84 -15.20 13.57 14.05
C VAL A 84 -15.02 14.14 12.64
N PRO A 85 -16.07 14.23 11.83
CA PRO A 85 -15.95 14.63 10.42
C PRO A 85 -15.43 16.08 10.25
N SER A 86 -15.69 16.95 11.23
CA SER A 86 -15.18 18.33 11.22
C SER A 86 -13.67 18.45 11.53
N ARG A 87 -13.02 17.35 11.94
CA ARG A 87 -11.61 17.32 12.37
C ARG A 87 -10.80 16.20 11.69
N SER A 88 -11.36 15.55 10.67
CA SER A 88 -10.69 14.45 9.97
C SER A 88 -9.63 14.99 9.02
N ILE A 89 -8.37 14.76 9.37
CA ILE A 89 -7.20 15.13 8.56
C ILE A 89 -6.60 13.91 7.88
N ASN A 90 -6.87 12.72 8.43
CA ASN A 90 -6.58 11.44 7.82
C ASN A 90 -7.84 10.94 7.11
N GLU A 91 -7.69 10.36 5.92
CA GLU A 91 -8.77 9.64 5.22
C GLU A 91 -9.14 8.32 5.92
N ASP A 92 -8.45 7.98 7.00
CA ASP A 92 -8.67 6.76 7.76
C ASP A 92 -9.99 6.82 8.53
N GLY A 93 -10.78 5.76 8.41
CA GLY A 93 -12.02 5.59 9.19
C GLY A 93 -13.28 6.21 8.59
N GLN A 94 -13.22 6.77 7.38
CA GLN A 94 -14.41 7.14 6.61
C GLN A 94 -14.75 6.08 5.56
N VAL A 95 -16.06 5.87 5.35
CA VAL A 95 -16.57 5.05 4.26
C VAL A 95 -17.51 5.93 3.45
N VAL A 96 -17.16 6.17 2.19
CA VAL A 96 -17.96 6.97 1.27
C VAL A 96 -18.61 6.03 0.26
N ILE A 97 -19.94 6.04 0.21
CA ILE A 97 -20.73 5.26 -0.75
C ILE A 97 -21.24 6.23 -1.80
N ILE A 98 -20.85 6.01 -3.05
CA ILE A 98 -21.32 6.80 -4.19
C ILE A 98 -22.33 5.95 -4.95
N VAL A 99 -23.57 6.41 -5.01
CA VAL A 99 -24.65 5.75 -5.76
C VAL A 99 -24.79 6.44 -7.11
N THR A 100 -24.68 5.66 -8.18
CA THR A 100 -24.89 6.13 -9.56
C THR A 100 -26.06 5.38 -10.17
N ALA A 101 -26.86 6.07 -11.00
CA ALA A 101 -27.90 5.40 -11.78
C ALA A 101 -27.23 4.55 -12.87
N GLN A 102 -27.70 3.30 -13.03
CA GLN A 102 -27.20 2.40 -14.07
C GLN A 102 -27.60 2.87 -15.48
N ASP A 103 -28.77 3.48 -15.56
CA ASP A 103 -29.21 4.21 -16.75
C ASP A 103 -28.78 5.66 -16.52
N GLU A 104 -28.23 6.36 -17.51
CA GLU A 104 -27.77 7.77 -17.45
C GLU A 104 -28.86 8.80 -17.05
N GLY A 105 -29.99 8.33 -16.51
CA GLY A 105 -31.08 9.12 -15.97
C GLY A 105 -30.84 9.66 -14.57
N ASN A 106 -31.83 10.42 -14.11
CA ASN A 106 -31.77 11.15 -12.85
C ASN A 106 -31.94 10.24 -11.63
N ILE A 107 -30.93 10.21 -10.75
CA ILE A 107 -30.93 9.47 -9.48
C ILE A 107 -32.06 9.93 -8.53
N LEU A 108 -32.53 11.17 -8.67
CA LEU A 108 -33.60 11.76 -7.83
C LEU A 108 -35.00 11.52 -8.41
N SER A 109 -35.12 10.81 -9.54
CA SER A 109 -36.44 10.57 -10.13
C SER A 109 -37.26 9.67 -9.21
N MET A 110 -38.53 10.02 -8.97
CA MET A 110 -39.41 9.25 -8.08
C MET A 110 -39.51 7.77 -8.47
N ARG A 111 -39.31 7.46 -9.77
CA ARG A 111 -39.28 6.11 -10.31
C ARG A 111 -38.08 5.27 -9.83
N SER A 112 -36.89 5.86 -9.65
CA SER A 112 -35.71 5.15 -9.15
C SER A 112 -35.80 4.92 -7.65
N LEU A 113 -36.32 5.88 -6.87
CA LEU A 113 -36.53 5.73 -5.42
C LEU A 113 -37.63 4.72 -5.08
N VAL A 114 -38.71 4.64 -5.87
CA VAL A 114 -39.76 3.62 -5.68
C VAL A 114 -39.27 2.22 -6.09
N ALA A 115 -38.48 2.14 -7.18
CA ALA A 115 -37.86 0.88 -7.59
C ALA A 115 -36.81 0.40 -6.57
N GLU A 116 -36.09 1.31 -5.91
CA GLU A 116 -35.16 0.98 -4.82
C GLU A 116 -35.90 0.59 -3.55
N ASN A 117 -37.02 1.22 -3.16
CA ASN A 117 -37.82 0.73 -2.02
C ASN A 117 -38.42 -0.66 -2.27
N MET A 118 -38.76 -0.99 -3.52
CA MET A 118 -39.22 -2.33 -3.93
C MET A 118 -38.06 -3.34 -4.05
N LYS A 119 -36.83 -2.88 -4.36
CA LYS A 119 -35.60 -3.68 -4.30
C LYS A 119 -35.03 -3.77 -2.89
N GLY A 120 -35.26 -2.84 -1.97
CA GLY A 120 -34.84 -2.94 -0.57
C GLY A 120 -35.54 -4.08 0.18
N VAL A 121 -36.69 -4.53 -0.34
CA VAL A 121 -37.43 -5.70 0.15
C VAL A 121 -36.93 -7.01 -0.49
N ASN A 122 -36.39 -6.99 -1.72
CA ASN A 122 -36.08 -8.21 -2.50
C ASN A 122 -34.71 -8.23 -3.21
N GLY A 123 -33.83 -7.28 -2.90
CA GLY A 123 -32.64 -6.94 -3.66
C GLY A 123 -31.49 -6.71 -2.70
N SER A 124 -31.00 -7.84 -2.18
CA SER A 124 -29.58 -7.97 -1.85
C SER A 124 -28.82 -7.72 -3.16
N SER A 125 -28.44 -6.47 -3.41
CA SER A 125 -27.46 -6.12 -4.43
C SER A 125 -26.27 -7.05 -4.24
N GLU A 126 -25.81 -7.70 -5.31
CA GLU A 126 -24.64 -8.57 -5.30
C GLU A 126 -23.42 -7.80 -4.79
N GLU A 127 -23.22 -7.87 -3.48
CA GLU A 127 -21.96 -7.66 -2.84
C GLU A 127 -21.05 -8.74 -3.43
N LYS A 128 -20.14 -8.37 -4.34
CA LYS A 128 -18.91 -9.15 -4.56
C LYS A 128 -18.00 -8.95 -3.34
N SER A 129 -18.57 -9.23 -2.16
CA SER A 129 -17.89 -9.53 -0.92
C SER A 129 -17.18 -10.83 -1.19
N SER A 130 -15.86 -10.79 -1.33
CA SER A 130 -15.04 -11.92 -0.96
C SER A 130 -15.56 -12.41 0.40
N LYS A 131 -16.17 -13.60 0.43
CA LYS A 131 -16.91 -14.18 1.57
C LYS A 131 -16.36 -13.74 2.94
N PHE A 132 -16.88 -12.65 3.49
CA PHE A 132 -16.59 -12.18 4.85
C PHE A 132 -17.79 -12.56 5.73
N PRO A 133 -17.57 -13.18 6.91
CA PRO A 133 -18.65 -13.77 7.70
C PRO A 133 -19.63 -12.68 8.22
N PRO A 134 -20.93 -12.76 7.89
CA PRO A 134 -21.87 -11.65 8.05
C PRO A 134 -22.29 -11.36 9.50
N GLN A 135 -22.15 -12.32 10.42
CA GLN A 135 -22.85 -12.26 11.71
C GLN A 135 -22.16 -11.41 12.79
N LYS A 136 -20.88 -11.06 12.64
CA LYS A 136 -20.13 -10.33 13.68
C LYS A 136 -20.23 -8.81 13.53
N TRP A 137 -20.53 -8.32 12.33
CA TRP A 137 -20.33 -6.91 12.00
C TRP A 137 -21.53 -6.02 12.31
N GLU A 138 -22.78 -6.50 12.27
CA GLU A 138 -23.96 -5.66 12.61
C GLU A 138 -23.86 -5.05 14.02
N LYS A 139 -23.42 -5.86 15.00
CA LYS A 139 -23.19 -5.40 16.38
C LYS A 139 -22.00 -4.44 16.48
N LEU A 140 -21.05 -4.51 15.55
CA LEU A 140 -19.89 -3.62 15.49
C LEU A 140 -20.23 -2.31 14.78
N TYR A 141 -20.98 -2.32 13.68
CA TYR A 141 -21.43 -1.12 12.97
C TYR A 141 -22.25 -0.22 13.89
N LYS A 142 -23.24 -0.78 14.59
CA LYS A 142 -24.07 -0.02 15.54
C LYS A 142 -23.30 0.57 16.72
N LYS A 143 -22.10 0.07 17.01
CA LYS A 143 -21.21 0.59 18.06
C LYS A 143 -20.15 1.57 17.55
N ARG A 144 -19.80 1.51 16.25
CA ARG A 144 -18.72 2.30 15.63
C ARG A 144 -19.23 3.48 14.80
N CYS A 145 -20.48 3.46 14.37
CA CYS A 145 -21.08 4.57 13.63
C CYS A 145 -21.25 5.79 14.54
N PHE A 146 -20.67 6.91 14.13
CA PHE A 146 -20.71 8.19 14.83
C PHE A 146 -22.15 8.63 15.18
N TRP A 147 -23.12 8.35 14.31
CA TRP A 147 -24.52 8.78 14.46
C TRP A 147 -25.38 7.89 15.37
N SER A 148 -24.86 6.82 15.97
CA SER A 148 -25.72 5.78 16.57
C SER A 148 -26.15 6.00 18.03
N LYS A 149 -25.86 7.13 18.69
CA LYS A 149 -26.15 7.26 20.14
C LYS A 149 -26.84 8.53 20.66
N ASP A 150 -27.24 9.47 19.83
CA ASP A 150 -27.89 10.71 20.30
C ASP A 150 -29.22 11.04 19.58
N ALA A 151 -30.07 10.03 19.35
CA ALA A 151 -31.48 10.21 18.96
C ALA A 151 -32.40 9.27 19.75
#